data_AF-A0A2M7KNJ6-F1
#
_entry.id   AF-A0A2M7KNJ6-F1
#
_cell.length_a   1.000
_cell.length_b   1.000
_cell.length_c   1.000
_cell.angle_alpha   90.00
_cell.angle_beta   90.00
_cell.angle_gamma   90.00
#
_symmetry.space_group_name_H-M   'P 1'
#
loop_
_entity.id
_entity.type
_entity.pdbx_description
1 polymer ?
#
loop_
_entity_poly.entity_id
_entity_poly.type
_entity_poly.pdbx_seq_one_letter_code
_entity_poly.pdbx_strand_id
1 'polypeptide(L)'
;MRPTLLRHLGRRALPRVALAASLATVANPAQGKTALEHLRAAPKPHFRKGHTLLPLSRWGWTMPFDVRVELCEQWGYALEFGGYAADGVAAKLDDSNSDESKLCALAAADPKRYPLCVLLDRPCGSKAFQDEAPEDTWCHDADGKLIDDKREWSTEAPDSVFEKAGQLSVEPLKKILAKAPLALVLNGGEYGLNVFGFAGKTWERDPKVRTTKGERDWFDYLSAAKARQELPIIDAVRKANPDGLYVYYHTFATDRNRYGDWWTWAYDYKDLRKISDLPSSSVYYRHFNDGWTGGNDMLTQALNSVAQQLQFGDALSYNWMNAGWTRSDDPTKDFGDLDRYLGYLKCYYTAGMIGGCAGYFAYPKGGFAGDQGDEPPHWLQQMIVLSRAHALFSHLEEFLRNGNLLSGPDQHRWSKDLPAYEFPTGDPAARVLVRKHRERHEWLVTAWAAGGEDRDVKVTVPELGEVVVKARASGSVYRARVENATPVLTLVDEDGELPTRGL
;
A
#
# COMPACT_ATOMS: atom_id res chain seq x y z
N MET A 1 -18.14 34.80 47.12
CA MET A 1 -17.88 35.72 48.26
C MET A 1 -16.38 35.76 48.53
N ARG A 2 -15.72 36.90 48.29
CA ARG A 2 -14.45 37.27 48.96
C ARG A 2 -14.80 38.00 50.27
N PRO A 3 -13.96 37.98 51.33
CA PRO A 3 -12.87 38.99 51.47
C PRO A 3 -11.57 38.40 52.10
N THR A 4 -10.33 38.72 51.71
CA THR A 4 -9.48 39.95 51.77
C THR A 4 -8.95 40.34 53.17
N LEU A 5 -7.64 40.73 53.20
CA LEU A 5 -6.85 41.52 54.18
C LEU A 5 -5.94 40.69 55.12
N LEU A 6 -4.69 41.05 55.49
CA LEU A 6 -3.90 42.28 55.35
C LEU A 6 -2.39 42.00 55.60
N ARG A 7 -1.56 42.85 54.98
CA ARG A 7 -0.11 43.11 55.05
C ARG A 7 0.63 42.85 56.38
N HIS A 8 1.91 42.47 56.26
CA HIS A 8 2.99 43.10 57.04
C HIS A 8 4.29 43.28 56.21
N LEU A 9 4.85 44.48 56.31
CA LEU A 9 6.09 44.97 55.71
C LEU A 9 7.28 44.70 56.65
N GLY A 10 8.40 44.23 56.12
CA GLY A 10 9.69 44.19 56.81
C GLY A 10 10.83 44.47 55.81
N ARG A 11 11.64 45.48 56.10
CA ARG A 11 12.65 46.11 55.21
C ARG A 11 14.07 45.54 55.41
N ARG A 12 14.88 45.63 54.33
CA ARG A 12 16.37 45.60 54.22
C ARG A 12 16.97 44.19 54.35
N ALA A 13 17.91 43.73 53.52
CA ALA A 13 19.09 44.38 52.94
C ALA A 13 19.61 43.64 51.67
N LEU A 14 20.20 44.37 50.72
CA LEU A 14 20.86 43.84 49.51
C LEU A 14 22.30 43.43 49.78
N PRO A 15 22.77 42.27 49.27
CA PRO A 15 24.16 42.08 48.88
C PRO A 15 24.31 42.09 47.36
N ARG A 16 25.30 42.87 46.90
CA ARG A 16 25.79 42.90 45.53
C ARG A 16 26.35 41.52 45.16
N VAL A 17 25.74 40.85 44.18
CA VAL A 17 26.33 39.69 43.50
C VAL A 17 26.87 40.17 42.16
N ALA A 18 28.17 39.95 41.97
CA ALA A 18 28.88 40.24 40.73
C ALA A 18 28.31 39.40 39.58
N LEU A 19 27.90 40.09 38.51
CA LEU A 19 27.42 39.49 37.27
C LEU A 19 28.63 38.96 36.49
N ALA A 20 29.01 37.70 36.72
CA ALA A 20 29.90 36.99 35.81
C ALA A 20 29.10 36.63 34.55
N ALA A 21 29.30 37.39 33.48
CA ALA A 21 28.75 37.10 32.16
C ALA A 21 29.38 35.80 31.64
N SER A 22 28.73 34.67 31.91
CA SER A 22 28.98 33.43 31.21
C SER A 22 28.47 33.62 29.78
N LEU A 23 29.38 33.79 28.83
CA LEU A 23 29.07 33.61 27.41
C LEU A 23 28.70 32.14 27.21
N ALA A 24 27.45 31.80 27.48
CA ALA A 24 26.84 30.60 26.95
C ALA A 24 26.77 30.82 25.44
N THR A 25 27.70 30.22 24.70
CA THR A 25 27.47 29.92 23.29
C THR A 25 26.19 29.12 23.25
N VAL A 26 25.10 29.76 22.83
CA VAL A 26 23.90 29.06 22.38
C VAL A 26 24.37 28.31 21.14
N ALA A 27 24.83 27.07 21.34
CA ALA A 27 24.97 26.14 20.26
C ALA A 27 23.55 26.02 19.68
N ASN A 28 23.33 26.61 18.51
CA ASN A 28 22.16 26.25 17.73
C ASN A 28 22.19 24.73 17.63
N PRO A 29 21.12 24.02 18.02
CA PRO A 29 21.08 22.58 17.79
C PRO A 29 21.37 22.37 16.31
N ALA A 30 22.37 21.54 16.02
CA ALA A 30 22.71 21.19 14.65
C ALA A 30 21.44 20.66 13.99
N GLN A 31 21.00 21.32 12.93
CA GLN A 31 19.83 20.90 12.16
C GLN A 31 20.21 19.62 11.43
N GLY A 32 19.50 18.53 11.71
CA GLY A 32 19.68 17.27 11.01
C GLY A 32 19.17 17.33 9.57
N LYS A 33 19.43 16.26 8.81
CA LYS A 33 19.13 16.20 7.38
C LYS A 33 17.63 16.14 7.12
N THR A 34 17.22 16.76 6.04
CA THR A 34 15.87 16.65 5.46
C THR A 34 15.67 15.34 4.71
N ALA A 35 14.42 14.98 4.41
CA ALA A 35 14.12 13.81 3.59
C ALA A 35 14.76 13.88 2.19
N LEU A 36 14.83 15.08 1.59
CA LEU A 36 15.44 15.28 0.28
C LEU A 36 16.95 15.02 0.31
N GLU A 37 17.64 15.48 1.36
CA GLU A 37 19.07 15.25 1.53
C GLU A 37 19.39 13.76 1.72
N HIS A 38 18.56 13.06 2.50
CA HIS A 38 18.65 11.61 2.65
C HIS A 38 18.47 10.87 1.33
N LEU A 39 17.44 11.22 0.53
CA LEU A 39 17.24 10.63 -0.80
C LEU A 39 18.43 10.90 -1.72
N ARG A 40 18.92 12.12 -1.79
CA ARG A 40 20.03 12.48 -2.68
C ARG A 40 21.35 11.83 -2.29
N ALA A 41 21.56 11.57 -0.99
CA ALA A 41 22.74 10.88 -0.50
C ALA A 41 22.67 9.36 -0.66
N ALA A 42 21.46 8.78 -0.74
CA ALA A 42 21.30 7.33 -0.84
C ALA A 42 21.71 6.80 -2.23
N PRO A 43 22.34 5.60 -2.30
CA PRO A 43 22.61 4.96 -3.59
C PRO A 43 21.31 4.67 -4.33
N LYS A 44 21.19 5.25 -5.53
CA LYS A 44 20.02 5.13 -6.40
C LYS A 44 19.97 3.75 -7.07
N PRO A 45 18.78 3.17 -7.25
CA PRO A 45 18.64 1.94 -8.01
C PRO A 45 18.74 2.19 -9.52
N HIS A 46 19.07 1.15 -10.28
CA HIS A 46 19.19 1.22 -11.73
C HIS A 46 18.05 0.46 -12.40
N PHE A 47 17.13 1.20 -13.01
CA PHE A 47 16.03 0.65 -13.77
C PHE A 47 16.47 0.18 -15.16
N ARG A 48 15.94 -0.94 -15.65
CA ARG A 48 16.18 -1.42 -17.02
C ARG A 48 15.63 -0.41 -18.01
N LYS A 49 16.47 0.08 -18.92
CA LYS A 49 16.02 1.00 -19.98
C LYS A 49 14.85 0.38 -20.77
N GLY A 50 13.74 1.11 -20.85
CA GLY A 50 12.56 0.71 -21.62
C GLY A 50 11.66 -0.34 -20.95
N HIS A 51 11.82 -0.59 -19.64
CA HIS A 51 10.83 -1.38 -18.89
C HIS A 51 9.44 -0.73 -18.94
N THR A 52 8.41 -1.54 -18.68
CA THR A 52 7.01 -1.11 -18.66
C THR A 52 6.30 -1.42 -17.34
N LEU A 53 7.06 -1.72 -16.27
CA LEU A 53 6.50 -1.78 -14.93
C LEU A 53 5.75 -0.49 -14.59
N LEU A 54 4.67 -0.64 -13.82
CA LEU A 54 3.85 0.49 -13.39
C LEU A 54 4.62 1.32 -12.36
N PRO A 55 4.59 2.65 -12.44
CA PRO A 55 5.29 3.49 -11.47
C PRO A 55 4.76 3.20 -10.06
N LEU A 56 5.66 3.22 -9.08
CA LEU A 56 5.27 3.09 -7.68
C LEU A 56 4.45 4.29 -7.24
N SER A 57 3.60 4.13 -6.24
CA SER A 57 2.80 5.23 -5.70
C SER A 57 2.94 5.32 -4.20
N ARG A 58 2.27 6.32 -3.62
CA ARG A 58 2.27 6.53 -2.18
C ARG A 58 0.87 6.93 -1.73
N TRP A 59 0.56 6.57 -0.50
CA TRP A 59 -0.63 7.04 0.20
C TRP A 59 -0.28 7.48 1.60
N GLY A 60 -0.78 8.66 1.98
CA GLY A 60 -0.52 9.31 3.25
C GLY A 60 -0.55 10.83 3.12
N TRP A 61 -0.06 11.54 4.14
CA TRP A 61 0.08 13.00 4.09
C TRP A 61 1.03 13.46 2.99
N THR A 62 0.77 14.60 2.38
CA THR A 62 1.52 15.16 1.25
C THR A 62 3.00 15.39 1.57
N MET A 63 3.87 14.96 0.66
CA MET A 63 5.32 15.17 0.73
C MET A 63 5.71 16.58 0.24
N PRO A 64 6.87 17.13 0.64
CA PRO A 64 7.38 18.36 0.05
C PRO A 64 7.55 18.25 -1.48
N PHE A 65 7.39 19.36 -2.20
CA PHE A 65 7.52 19.39 -3.68
C PHE A 65 8.79 18.69 -4.19
N ASP A 66 9.96 19.10 -3.70
CA ASP A 66 11.24 18.57 -4.18
C ASP A 66 11.42 17.07 -3.86
N VAL A 67 10.82 16.59 -2.77
CA VAL A 67 10.83 15.16 -2.42
C VAL A 67 10.00 14.36 -3.41
N ARG A 68 8.82 14.87 -3.80
CA ARG A 68 7.95 14.24 -4.81
C ARG A 68 8.64 14.15 -6.16
N VAL A 69 9.33 15.22 -6.57
CA VAL A 69 10.11 15.25 -7.82
C VAL A 69 11.29 14.28 -7.75
N GLU A 70 12.08 14.28 -6.67
CA GLU A 70 13.22 13.36 -6.50
C GLU A 70 12.77 11.90 -6.56
N LEU A 71 11.70 11.53 -5.84
CA LEU A 71 11.13 10.18 -5.86
C LEU A 71 10.71 9.75 -7.27
N CYS A 72 10.10 10.67 -8.03
CA CYS A 72 9.68 10.41 -9.40
C CYS A 72 10.89 10.20 -10.33
N GLU A 73 11.89 11.08 -10.25
CA GLU A 73 13.01 11.08 -11.19
C GLU A 73 14.03 9.97 -10.94
N GLN A 74 14.20 9.55 -9.69
CA GLN A 74 15.34 8.72 -9.29
C GLN A 74 14.95 7.41 -8.60
N TRP A 75 13.69 7.28 -8.18
CA TRP A 75 13.23 6.15 -7.36
C TRP A 75 12.04 5.40 -7.97
N GLY A 76 11.66 5.68 -9.22
CA GLY A 76 10.63 4.93 -9.93
C GLY A 76 9.20 5.11 -9.38
N TYR A 77 8.97 6.18 -8.62
CA TYR A 77 7.63 6.56 -8.20
C TYR A 77 6.94 7.40 -9.29
N ALA A 78 5.62 7.41 -9.23
CA ALA A 78 4.79 8.38 -9.92
C ALA A 78 4.98 9.77 -9.27
N LEU A 79 4.78 10.81 -10.07
CA LEU A 79 4.74 12.17 -9.55
C LEU A 79 3.46 12.32 -8.71
N GLU A 80 3.62 12.43 -7.40
CA GLU A 80 2.50 12.59 -6.49
C GLU A 80 1.89 13.99 -6.63
N PHE A 81 0.62 14.08 -7.00
CA PHE A 81 -0.08 15.37 -7.09
C PHE A 81 -0.20 16.06 -5.72
N GLY A 82 -0.58 15.30 -4.70
CA GLY A 82 -0.71 15.77 -3.31
C GLY A 82 -1.80 15.02 -2.55
N GLY A 83 -2.60 15.76 -1.78
CA GLY A 83 -3.72 15.19 -1.04
C GLY A 83 -4.86 14.70 -1.95
N TYR A 84 -5.98 14.32 -1.34
CA TYR A 84 -7.20 14.00 -2.08
C TYR A 84 -7.53 15.10 -3.08
N ALA A 85 -7.81 14.70 -4.32
CA ALA A 85 -8.19 15.56 -5.42
C ALA A 85 -9.60 16.12 -5.21
N ALA A 86 -9.81 16.85 -4.13
CA ALA A 86 -11.04 17.56 -3.79
C ALA A 86 -10.98 19.00 -4.32
N ASP A 87 -12.11 19.70 -4.32
CA ASP A 87 -12.20 21.06 -4.87
C ASP A 87 -11.19 22.05 -4.28
N GLY A 88 -10.94 21.99 -2.97
CA GLY A 88 -9.97 22.87 -2.32
C GLY A 88 -8.52 22.64 -2.78
N VAL A 89 -8.16 21.42 -3.16
CA VAL A 89 -6.84 21.10 -3.72
C VAL A 89 -6.80 21.46 -5.21
N ALA A 90 -7.86 21.15 -5.95
CA ALA A 90 -7.96 21.48 -7.37
C ALA A 90 -7.96 22.99 -7.63
N ALA A 91 -8.54 23.81 -6.73
CA ALA A 91 -8.53 25.27 -6.82
C ALA A 91 -7.11 25.86 -6.78
N LYS A 92 -6.13 25.16 -6.21
CA LYS A 92 -4.72 25.61 -6.22
C LYS A 92 -4.11 25.62 -7.62
N LEU A 93 -4.73 24.95 -8.60
CA LEU A 93 -4.31 24.96 -10.00
C LEU A 93 -4.47 26.34 -10.67
N ASP A 94 -5.20 27.25 -10.04
CA ASP A 94 -5.36 28.63 -10.51
C ASP A 94 -4.17 29.53 -10.13
N ASP A 95 -3.35 29.11 -9.15
CA ASP A 95 -2.09 29.77 -8.80
C ASP A 95 -0.92 29.02 -9.44
N SER A 96 -0.23 29.66 -10.39
CA SER A 96 0.94 29.08 -11.06
C SER A 96 2.12 28.80 -10.12
N ASN A 97 2.14 29.43 -8.93
CA ASN A 97 3.19 29.22 -7.93
C ASN A 97 2.88 28.07 -6.95
N SER A 98 1.67 27.52 -6.96
CA SER A 98 1.33 26.36 -6.14
C SER A 98 2.13 25.13 -6.57
N ASP A 99 2.37 24.23 -5.62
CA ASP A 99 3.04 22.97 -5.91
C ASP A 99 2.21 22.15 -6.90
N GLU A 100 0.89 22.11 -6.73
CA GLU A 100 -0.04 21.40 -7.59
C GLU A 100 0.07 21.88 -9.06
N SER A 101 0.13 23.19 -9.30
CA SER A 101 0.33 23.74 -10.66
C SER A 101 1.67 23.37 -11.25
N LYS A 102 2.76 23.44 -10.45
CA LYS A 102 4.11 23.08 -10.89
C LYS A 102 4.22 21.59 -11.24
N LEU A 103 3.60 20.72 -10.45
CA LEU A 103 3.58 19.28 -10.69
C LEU A 103 2.80 18.93 -11.96
N CYS A 104 1.64 19.55 -12.17
CA CYS A 104 0.92 19.44 -13.43
C CYS A 104 1.75 19.95 -14.61
N ALA A 105 2.48 21.05 -14.46
CA ALA A 105 3.35 21.56 -15.53
C ALA A 105 4.47 20.57 -15.89
N LEU A 106 5.09 19.90 -14.91
CA LEU A 106 6.07 18.83 -15.15
C LEU A 106 5.45 17.66 -15.92
N ALA A 107 4.31 17.16 -15.44
CA ALA A 107 3.58 16.06 -16.07
C ALA A 107 3.09 16.38 -17.48
N ALA A 108 2.65 17.63 -17.73
CA ALA A 108 2.25 18.07 -19.06
C ALA A 108 3.43 18.17 -20.04
N ALA A 109 4.61 18.60 -19.55
CA ALA A 109 5.81 18.75 -20.37
C ALA A 109 6.42 17.39 -20.77
N ASP A 110 6.43 16.41 -19.86
CA ASP A 110 6.92 15.05 -20.15
C ASP A 110 6.16 14.01 -19.30
N PRO A 111 4.98 13.54 -19.75
CA PRO A 111 4.15 12.62 -18.97
C PRO A 111 4.75 11.22 -18.81
N LYS A 112 5.75 10.87 -19.64
CA LYS A 112 6.46 9.60 -19.50
C LYS A 112 7.50 9.67 -18.39
N ARG A 113 8.21 10.80 -18.27
CA ARG A 113 9.15 11.04 -17.17
C ARG A 113 8.44 11.36 -15.86
N TYR A 114 7.31 12.06 -15.93
CA TYR A 114 6.54 12.50 -14.77
C TYR A 114 5.10 11.94 -14.81
N PRO A 115 4.92 10.61 -14.68
CA PRO A 115 3.60 10.01 -14.65
C PRO A 115 2.86 10.49 -13.40
N LEU A 116 1.82 11.32 -13.58
CA LEU A 116 1.09 11.95 -12.48
C LEU A 116 0.15 10.95 -11.79
N CYS A 117 0.23 10.87 -10.46
CA CYS A 117 -0.62 10.07 -9.59
C CYS A 117 -1.47 10.95 -8.69
N VAL A 118 -2.76 10.65 -8.60
CA VAL A 118 -3.73 11.37 -7.76
C VAL A 118 -4.44 10.45 -6.77
N LEU A 119 -4.76 10.97 -5.60
CA LEU A 119 -5.70 10.33 -4.66
C LEU A 119 -7.10 10.81 -5.01
N LEU A 120 -8.00 9.90 -5.37
CA LEU A 120 -9.38 10.23 -5.72
C LEU A 120 -10.14 10.79 -4.52
N ASP A 121 -10.88 11.89 -4.70
CA ASP A 121 -11.77 12.40 -3.67
C ASP A 121 -12.80 11.37 -3.21
N ARG A 122 -13.21 11.48 -1.93
CA ARG A 122 -14.05 10.50 -1.23
C ARG A 122 -15.31 11.16 -0.66
N PRO A 123 -16.27 11.59 -1.52
CA PRO A 123 -17.45 12.34 -1.08
C PRO A 123 -18.24 11.64 0.02
N CYS A 124 -18.44 10.32 -0.09
CA CYS A 124 -19.17 9.52 0.90
C CYS A 124 -18.57 9.56 2.32
N GLY A 125 -17.28 9.89 2.46
CA GLY A 125 -16.64 10.08 3.77
C GLY A 125 -16.84 11.47 4.37
N SER A 126 -17.38 12.42 3.60
CA SER A 126 -17.56 13.80 4.05
C SER A 126 -18.92 14.00 4.72
N LYS A 127 -18.94 14.77 5.82
CA LYS A 127 -20.19 15.12 6.51
C LYS A 127 -21.18 15.85 5.58
N ALA A 128 -20.69 16.75 4.73
CA ALA A 128 -21.54 17.51 3.81
C ALA A 128 -22.34 16.59 2.88
N PHE A 129 -21.66 15.62 2.26
CA PHE A 129 -22.32 14.63 1.41
C PHE A 129 -23.34 13.79 2.20
N GLN A 130 -22.97 13.34 3.39
CA GLN A 130 -23.86 12.52 4.23
C GLN A 130 -25.08 13.28 4.76
N ASP A 131 -24.97 14.61 4.96
CA ASP A 131 -26.09 15.45 5.38
C ASP A 131 -27.10 15.69 4.25
N GLU A 132 -26.65 15.63 2.98
CA GLU A 132 -27.50 15.77 1.78
C GLU A 132 -28.02 14.44 1.23
N ALA A 133 -27.47 13.31 1.69
CA ALA A 133 -27.89 12.00 1.24
C ALA A 133 -29.37 11.73 1.62
N PRO A 134 -30.16 11.12 0.71
CA PRO A 134 -31.55 10.79 1.01
C PRO A 134 -31.64 9.80 2.18
N GLU A 135 -32.75 9.84 2.91
CA GLU A 135 -32.90 9.07 4.15
C GLU A 135 -32.70 7.56 3.91
N ASP A 136 -33.14 7.02 2.78
CA ASP A 136 -33.01 5.62 2.39
C ASP A 136 -31.57 5.15 2.09
N THR A 137 -30.58 6.04 2.20
CA THR A 137 -29.15 5.72 2.24
C THR A 137 -28.77 4.95 3.50
N TRP A 138 -29.47 5.24 4.60
CA TRP A 138 -29.14 4.74 5.93
C TRP A 138 -29.96 3.50 6.29
N CYS A 139 -29.53 2.81 7.35
CA CYS A 139 -30.28 1.67 7.87
C CYS A 139 -31.40 2.12 8.82
N HIS A 140 -32.59 1.52 8.68
CA HIS A 140 -33.76 1.82 9.51
C HIS A 140 -34.34 0.57 10.17
N ASP A 141 -34.93 0.76 11.35
CA ASP A 141 -35.72 -0.27 12.00
C ASP A 141 -37.11 -0.43 11.35
N ALA A 142 -37.92 -1.35 11.90
CA ALA A 142 -39.28 -1.61 11.40
C ALA A 142 -40.25 -0.42 11.56
N ASP A 143 -39.93 0.55 12.43
CA ASP A 143 -40.71 1.77 12.61
C ASP A 143 -40.24 2.90 11.67
N GLY A 144 -39.25 2.63 10.81
CA GLY A 144 -38.68 3.60 9.90
C GLY A 144 -37.74 4.61 10.57
N LYS A 145 -37.19 4.29 11.75
CA LYS A 145 -36.22 5.14 12.47
C LYS A 145 -34.81 4.64 12.27
N LEU A 146 -33.83 5.54 12.32
CA LEU A 146 -32.42 5.17 12.30
C LEU A 146 -32.10 4.19 13.44
N ILE A 147 -31.42 3.11 13.11
CA ILE A 147 -31.02 2.12 14.10
C ILE A 147 -29.95 2.71 15.02
N ASP A 148 -30.23 2.70 16.34
CA ASP A 148 -29.37 3.25 17.39
C ASP A 148 -29.02 4.74 17.18
N ASP A 149 -29.91 5.49 16.51
CA ASP A 149 -29.71 6.90 16.12
C ASP A 149 -28.46 7.13 15.27
N LYS A 150 -28.01 6.12 14.50
CA LYS A 150 -26.81 6.17 13.66
C LYS A 150 -27.12 6.13 12.18
N ARG A 151 -26.39 6.94 11.42
CA ARG A 151 -26.31 6.88 9.95
C ARG A 151 -25.35 5.79 9.50
N GLU A 152 -25.75 4.54 9.65
CA GLU A 152 -25.03 3.39 9.11
C GLU A 152 -25.43 3.16 7.64
N TRP A 153 -24.45 2.93 6.76
CA TRP A 153 -24.72 2.74 5.34
C TRP A 153 -25.55 1.48 5.10
N SER A 154 -26.67 1.62 4.39
CA SER A 154 -27.46 0.48 3.96
C SER A 154 -26.79 -0.23 2.79
N THR A 155 -26.79 -1.56 2.82
CA THR A 155 -26.46 -2.39 1.64
C THR A 155 -27.42 -2.11 0.48
N GLU A 156 -28.61 -1.60 0.80
CA GLU A 156 -29.71 -1.25 -0.10
C GLU A 156 -29.81 0.27 -0.33
N ALA A 157 -28.75 1.02 -0.04
CA ALA A 157 -28.67 2.44 -0.40
C ALA A 157 -28.90 2.61 -1.92
N PRO A 158 -29.59 3.68 -2.37
CA PRO A 158 -29.92 3.88 -3.78
C PRO A 158 -28.67 4.07 -4.65
N ASP A 159 -28.71 3.55 -5.88
CA ASP A 159 -27.62 3.72 -6.85
C ASP A 159 -27.33 5.20 -7.13
N SER A 160 -28.37 6.06 -7.11
CA SER A 160 -28.24 7.50 -7.34
C SER A 160 -27.30 8.20 -6.35
N VAL A 161 -27.14 7.67 -5.13
CA VAL A 161 -26.17 8.18 -4.16
C VAL A 161 -24.74 7.98 -4.67
N PHE A 162 -24.45 6.80 -5.20
CA PHE A 162 -23.11 6.46 -5.70
C PHE A 162 -22.83 7.03 -7.08
N GLU A 163 -23.85 7.21 -7.91
CA GLU A 163 -23.75 8.01 -9.14
C GLU A 163 -23.36 9.46 -8.81
N LYS A 164 -23.99 10.06 -7.80
CA LYS A 164 -23.64 11.41 -7.33
C LYS A 164 -22.23 11.46 -6.73
N ALA A 165 -21.84 10.45 -5.96
CA ALA A 165 -20.47 10.34 -5.46
C ALA A 165 -19.46 10.28 -6.62
N GLY A 166 -19.73 9.46 -7.65
CA GLY A 166 -18.91 9.38 -8.85
C GLY A 166 -18.80 10.70 -9.60
N GLN A 167 -19.90 11.44 -9.73
CA GLN A 167 -19.89 12.79 -10.32
C GLN A 167 -18.98 13.74 -9.53
N LEU A 168 -19.17 13.82 -8.21
CA LEU A 168 -18.41 14.70 -7.33
C LEU A 168 -16.92 14.33 -7.27
N SER A 169 -16.58 13.04 -7.26
CA SER A 169 -15.19 12.58 -7.29
C SER A 169 -14.46 12.97 -8.58
N VAL A 170 -15.20 13.06 -9.70
CA VAL A 170 -14.63 13.34 -11.03
C VAL A 170 -14.55 14.84 -11.36
N GLU A 171 -15.38 15.69 -10.75
CA GLU A 171 -15.35 17.15 -10.99
C GLU A 171 -13.96 17.78 -10.76
N PRO A 172 -13.32 17.64 -9.59
CA PRO A 172 -11.96 18.12 -9.38
C PRO A 172 -10.92 17.35 -10.22
N LEU A 173 -11.13 16.06 -10.49
CA LEU A 173 -10.28 15.26 -11.36
C LEU A 173 -10.20 15.86 -12.78
N LYS A 174 -11.33 16.30 -13.34
CA LYS A 174 -11.40 16.96 -14.65
C LYS A 174 -10.60 18.26 -14.69
N LYS A 175 -10.56 19.02 -13.59
CA LYS A 175 -9.74 20.24 -13.49
C LYS A 175 -8.25 19.91 -13.59
N ILE A 176 -7.82 18.81 -12.97
CA ILE A 176 -6.44 18.32 -13.05
C ILE A 176 -6.14 17.82 -14.47
N LEU A 177 -7.02 16.99 -15.04
CA LEU A 177 -6.88 16.45 -16.40
C LEU A 177 -6.80 17.54 -17.48
N ALA A 178 -7.44 18.69 -17.27
CA ALA A 178 -7.32 19.84 -18.15
C ALA A 178 -5.92 20.48 -18.13
N LYS A 179 -5.08 20.17 -17.14
CA LYS A 179 -3.70 20.67 -17.00
C LYS A 179 -2.66 19.62 -17.40
N ALA A 180 -2.88 18.35 -17.06
CA ALA A 180 -1.93 17.27 -17.30
C ALA A 180 -2.62 15.91 -17.40
N PRO A 181 -2.07 14.95 -18.19
CA PRO A 181 -2.58 13.58 -18.20
C PRO A 181 -2.30 12.87 -16.87
N LEU A 182 -3.16 11.93 -16.50
CA LEU A 182 -3.05 11.15 -15.26
C LEU A 182 -2.69 9.70 -15.56
N ALA A 183 -1.55 9.26 -15.04
CA ALA A 183 -1.09 7.88 -15.21
C ALA A 183 -1.77 6.93 -14.20
N LEU A 184 -2.08 7.43 -12.99
CA LEU A 184 -2.60 6.62 -11.89
C LEU A 184 -3.61 7.39 -11.04
N VAL A 185 -4.71 6.73 -10.71
CA VAL A 185 -5.73 7.19 -9.76
C VAL A 185 -5.84 6.14 -8.66
N LEU A 186 -5.54 6.54 -7.43
CA LEU A 186 -5.72 5.69 -6.25
C LEU A 186 -7.04 6.04 -5.56
N ASN A 187 -7.92 5.06 -5.38
CA ASN A 187 -9.08 5.20 -4.51
C ASN A 187 -8.79 4.58 -3.14
N GLY A 188 -8.87 5.38 -2.09
CA GLY A 188 -8.63 4.93 -0.72
C GLY A 188 -9.70 4.02 -0.13
N GLY A 189 -10.88 3.87 -0.75
CA GLY A 189 -11.95 2.89 -0.47
C GLY A 189 -12.55 2.76 0.95
N GLU A 190 -11.92 3.33 1.98
CA GLU A 190 -12.36 3.33 3.39
C GLU A 190 -13.52 4.34 3.62
N TYR A 191 -14.61 4.16 2.88
CA TYR A 191 -15.84 4.94 3.00
C TYR A 191 -17.03 4.17 2.44
N GLY A 192 -18.23 4.70 2.67
CA GLY A 192 -19.46 4.05 2.24
C GLY A 192 -19.71 2.77 3.04
N LEU A 193 -20.14 1.71 2.34
CA LEU A 193 -20.45 0.43 2.96
C LEU A 193 -19.24 -0.18 3.68
N ASN A 194 -19.46 -0.47 4.96
CA ASN A 194 -18.48 -1.08 5.85
C ASN A 194 -18.47 -2.61 5.73
N VAL A 195 -17.61 -3.32 6.46
CA VAL A 195 -17.66 -4.80 6.54
C VAL A 195 -18.61 -5.29 7.64
N PHE A 196 -19.03 -6.56 7.57
CA PHE A 196 -19.98 -7.14 8.53
C PHE A 196 -19.52 -7.04 9.99
N GLY A 197 -18.22 -7.19 10.26
CA GLY A 197 -17.67 -7.09 11.60
C GLY A 197 -17.94 -5.73 12.28
N PHE A 198 -18.16 -4.67 11.51
CA PHE A 198 -18.51 -3.35 12.02
C PHE A 198 -20.03 -3.07 11.99
N ALA A 199 -20.71 -3.38 10.88
CA ALA A 199 -22.09 -2.94 10.63
C ALA A 199 -23.13 -4.07 10.63
N GLY A 200 -22.70 -5.33 10.74
CA GLY A 200 -23.57 -6.52 10.58
C GLY A 200 -24.78 -6.54 11.50
N LYS A 201 -24.61 -6.16 12.77
CA LYS A 201 -25.71 -6.10 13.74
C LYS A 201 -26.78 -5.07 13.38
N THR A 202 -26.38 -3.98 12.71
CA THR A 202 -27.31 -2.97 12.21
C THR A 202 -28.08 -3.51 11.02
N TRP A 203 -27.40 -4.10 10.04
CA TRP A 203 -28.03 -4.72 8.88
C TRP A 203 -28.96 -5.90 9.22
N GLU A 204 -28.67 -6.63 10.29
CA GLU A 204 -29.54 -7.70 10.78
C GLU A 204 -30.90 -7.20 11.29
N ARG A 205 -30.97 -5.94 11.70
CA ARG A 205 -32.18 -5.29 12.24
C ARG A 205 -32.97 -4.52 11.19
N ASP A 206 -32.35 -4.20 10.06
CA ASP A 206 -33.00 -3.47 8.97
C ASP A 206 -33.90 -4.39 8.12
N PRO A 207 -35.23 -4.20 8.12
CA PRO A 207 -36.14 -5.07 7.37
C PRO A 207 -35.91 -5.07 5.86
N LYS A 208 -35.48 -3.94 5.27
CA LYS A 208 -35.17 -3.82 3.84
C LYS A 208 -33.96 -4.68 3.51
N VAL A 209 -32.90 -4.56 4.30
CA VAL A 209 -31.69 -5.37 4.14
C VAL A 209 -31.98 -6.86 4.31
N ARG A 210 -32.73 -7.23 5.36
CA ARG A 210 -33.14 -8.62 5.61
C ARG A 210 -33.97 -9.19 4.46
N THR A 211 -34.90 -8.41 3.93
CA THR A 211 -35.76 -8.84 2.82
C THR A 211 -34.96 -9.01 1.54
N THR A 212 -34.09 -8.05 1.17
CA THR A 212 -33.30 -8.16 -0.07
C THR A 212 -32.25 -9.24 0.02
N LYS A 213 -31.55 -9.39 1.15
CA LYS A 213 -30.60 -10.50 1.34
C LYS A 213 -31.29 -11.84 1.11
N GLY A 214 -32.46 -12.02 1.74
CA GLY A 214 -33.18 -13.29 1.76
C GLY A 214 -32.30 -14.42 2.28
N GLU A 215 -32.33 -15.55 1.58
CA GLU A 215 -31.58 -16.77 1.93
C GLU A 215 -30.11 -16.75 1.51
N ARG A 216 -29.63 -15.70 0.82
CA ARG A 216 -28.21 -15.60 0.41
C ARG A 216 -27.29 -15.57 1.62
N ASP A 217 -26.08 -16.10 1.49
CA ASP A 217 -25.06 -15.91 2.52
C ASP A 217 -24.71 -14.42 2.68
N TRP A 218 -24.32 -14.01 3.89
CA TRP A 218 -23.95 -12.61 4.18
C TRP A 218 -22.72 -12.19 3.37
N PHE A 219 -21.70 -13.03 3.26
CA PHE A 219 -20.46 -12.68 2.57
C PHE A 219 -20.73 -12.44 1.08
N ASP A 220 -21.47 -13.33 0.42
CA ASP A 220 -21.87 -13.17 -0.98
C ASP A 220 -22.73 -11.92 -1.21
N TYR A 221 -23.74 -11.71 -0.34
CA TYR A 221 -24.64 -10.57 -0.45
C TYR A 221 -23.91 -9.23 -0.29
N LEU A 222 -23.04 -9.11 0.72
CA LEU A 222 -22.31 -7.89 1.00
C LEU A 222 -21.25 -7.59 -0.06
N SER A 223 -20.58 -8.62 -0.58
CA SER A 223 -19.59 -8.47 -1.65
C SER A 223 -20.24 -7.93 -2.93
N ALA A 224 -21.41 -8.47 -3.29
CA ALA A 224 -22.20 -7.96 -4.41
C ALA A 224 -22.69 -6.53 -4.16
N ALA A 225 -23.14 -6.21 -2.94
CA ALA A 225 -23.57 -4.86 -2.58
C ALA A 225 -22.42 -3.85 -2.66
N LYS A 226 -21.24 -4.18 -2.11
CA LYS A 226 -20.06 -3.30 -2.19
C LYS A 226 -19.66 -3.05 -3.64
N ALA A 227 -19.62 -4.08 -4.48
CA ALA A 227 -19.33 -3.91 -5.90
C ALA A 227 -20.37 -3.02 -6.60
N ARG A 228 -21.68 -3.24 -6.36
CA ARG A 228 -22.76 -2.40 -6.91
C ARG A 228 -22.57 -0.93 -6.56
N GLN A 229 -22.18 -0.64 -5.32
CA GLN A 229 -22.04 0.73 -4.82
C GLN A 229 -20.76 1.42 -5.33
N GLU A 230 -19.65 0.71 -5.50
CA GLU A 230 -18.40 1.31 -5.99
C GLU A 230 -18.36 1.45 -7.53
N LEU A 231 -19.06 0.59 -8.28
CA LEU A 231 -19.04 0.59 -9.75
C LEU A 231 -19.39 1.95 -10.38
N PRO A 232 -20.46 2.66 -9.99
CA PRO A 232 -20.78 3.98 -10.55
C PRO A 232 -19.66 5.01 -10.39
N ILE A 233 -18.92 4.96 -9.28
CA ILE A 233 -17.79 5.86 -9.01
C ILE A 233 -16.66 5.56 -10.00
N ILE A 234 -16.37 4.29 -10.21
CA ILE A 234 -15.26 3.83 -11.06
C ILE A 234 -15.56 4.07 -12.52
N ASP A 235 -16.79 3.79 -12.95
CA ASP A 235 -17.22 4.04 -14.33
C ASP A 235 -17.12 5.53 -14.65
N ALA A 236 -17.46 6.41 -13.70
CA ALA A 236 -17.26 7.84 -13.87
C ALA A 236 -15.78 8.22 -14.01
N VAL A 237 -14.89 7.64 -13.18
CA VAL A 237 -13.45 7.90 -13.21
C VAL A 237 -12.80 7.35 -14.49
N ARG A 238 -13.07 6.09 -14.86
CA ARG A 238 -12.58 5.47 -16.11
C ARG A 238 -13.05 6.24 -17.33
N LYS A 239 -14.30 6.75 -17.32
CA LYS A 239 -14.80 7.61 -18.39
C LYS A 239 -14.05 8.94 -18.48
N ALA A 240 -13.61 9.50 -17.35
CA ALA A 240 -12.85 10.74 -17.31
C ALA A 240 -11.37 10.56 -17.65
N ASN A 241 -10.78 9.43 -17.27
CA ASN A 241 -9.36 9.10 -17.47
C ASN A 241 -9.19 7.68 -18.05
N PRO A 242 -9.56 7.43 -19.32
CA PRO A 242 -9.61 6.09 -19.90
C PRO A 242 -8.24 5.42 -20.07
N ASP A 243 -7.16 6.21 -20.15
CA ASP A 243 -5.81 5.72 -20.40
C ASP A 243 -4.98 5.51 -19.12
N GLY A 244 -5.47 5.99 -17.97
CA GLY A 244 -4.77 5.86 -16.70
C GLY A 244 -5.25 4.66 -15.89
N LEU A 245 -4.36 4.15 -15.03
CA LEU A 245 -4.68 3.04 -14.15
C LEU A 245 -5.54 3.51 -12.98
N TYR A 246 -6.60 2.77 -12.66
CA TYR A 246 -7.41 2.93 -11.47
C TYR A 246 -7.15 1.78 -10.49
N VAL A 247 -6.70 2.11 -9.28
CA VAL A 247 -6.45 1.12 -8.23
C VAL A 247 -7.28 1.43 -6.99
N TYR A 248 -8.14 0.48 -6.61
CA TYR A 248 -8.96 0.57 -5.41
C TYR A 248 -8.25 -0.03 -4.18
N TYR A 249 -8.37 0.61 -3.01
CA TYR A 249 -7.96 0.07 -1.72
C TYR A 249 -9.17 -0.52 -0.99
N HIS A 250 -9.29 -1.83 -0.84
CA HIS A 250 -8.49 -2.90 -1.43
C HIS A 250 -9.41 -4.05 -1.87
N THR A 251 -8.97 -4.93 -2.77
CA THR A 251 -9.90 -5.86 -3.44
C THR A 251 -10.00 -7.26 -2.82
N PHE A 252 -9.34 -7.56 -1.70
CA PHE A 252 -9.00 -8.95 -1.33
C PHE A 252 -9.37 -9.30 0.13
N ALA A 253 -9.20 -10.58 0.47
CA ALA A 253 -9.30 -11.14 1.82
C ALA A 253 -8.03 -11.94 2.19
N THR A 254 -6.99 -11.29 2.77
CA THR A 254 -5.70 -11.97 3.05
C THR A 254 -5.84 -13.09 4.06
N ASP A 255 -6.73 -12.94 5.02
CA ASP A 255 -7.02 -13.91 6.07
C ASP A 255 -8.06 -14.97 5.67
N ARG A 256 -8.40 -15.09 4.37
CA ARG A 256 -9.39 -16.06 3.88
C ARG A 256 -9.12 -17.47 4.41
N ASN A 257 -10.15 -18.07 4.99
CA ASN A 257 -10.13 -19.42 5.58
C ASN A 257 -9.15 -19.62 6.76
N ARG A 258 -8.64 -18.55 7.37
CA ARG A 258 -7.72 -18.66 8.52
C ARG A 258 -8.44 -19.05 9.82
N TYR A 259 -9.65 -18.53 10.04
CA TYR A 259 -10.50 -18.78 11.21
C TYR A 259 -11.98 -18.66 10.82
N GLY A 260 -12.92 -19.23 11.57
CA GLY A 260 -14.33 -19.39 11.15
C GLY A 260 -15.04 -18.13 10.65
N ASP A 261 -14.77 -16.98 11.28
CA ASP A 261 -15.43 -15.71 10.98
C ASP A 261 -14.57 -14.74 10.15
N TRP A 262 -13.58 -15.23 9.40
CA TRP A 262 -12.71 -14.36 8.58
C TRP A 262 -13.51 -13.47 7.61
N TRP A 263 -14.62 -14.00 7.09
CA TRP A 263 -15.47 -13.38 6.08
C TRP A 263 -16.12 -12.09 6.59
N THR A 264 -16.21 -11.88 7.90
CA THR A 264 -16.81 -10.65 8.45
C THR A 264 -15.94 -9.41 8.24
N TRP A 265 -14.68 -9.58 7.88
CA TRP A 265 -13.68 -8.50 7.80
C TRP A 265 -13.21 -8.18 6.37
N ALA A 266 -13.82 -8.80 5.36
CA ALA A 266 -13.43 -8.62 3.98
C ALA A 266 -14.64 -8.78 3.04
N TYR A 267 -14.37 -8.65 1.75
CA TYR A 267 -15.31 -8.97 0.68
C TYR A 267 -14.69 -10.01 -0.25
N ASP A 268 -15.52 -10.68 -1.03
CA ASP A 268 -15.08 -11.65 -2.02
C ASP A 268 -14.40 -10.93 -3.20
N TYR A 269 -13.17 -11.35 -3.51
CA TYR A 269 -12.44 -10.91 -4.68
C TYR A 269 -13.23 -11.15 -5.99
N LYS A 270 -14.07 -12.19 -6.04
CA LYS A 270 -14.95 -12.47 -7.18
C LYS A 270 -15.74 -11.24 -7.62
N ASP A 271 -16.24 -10.45 -6.66
CA ASP A 271 -16.98 -9.23 -6.94
C ASP A 271 -16.07 -8.01 -6.96
N LEU A 272 -15.11 -7.92 -6.04
CA LEU A 272 -14.25 -6.74 -5.95
C LEU A 272 -13.27 -6.60 -7.13
N ARG A 273 -12.96 -7.67 -7.87
CA ARG A 273 -12.12 -7.58 -9.07
C ARG A 273 -12.70 -6.67 -10.15
N LYS A 274 -14.01 -6.39 -10.12
CA LYS A 274 -14.68 -5.50 -11.08
C LYS A 274 -14.40 -4.01 -10.78
N ILE A 275 -14.02 -3.71 -9.54
CA ILE A 275 -13.89 -2.35 -9.01
C ILE A 275 -12.43 -1.85 -8.94
N SER A 276 -11.50 -2.53 -9.60
CA SER A 276 -10.10 -2.11 -9.73
C SER A 276 -9.56 -2.63 -11.05
N ASP A 277 -8.61 -1.92 -11.68
CA ASP A 277 -8.00 -2.39 -12.94
C ASP A 277 -7.02 -3.55 -12.70
N LEU A 278 -6.49 -3.65 -11.48
CA LEU A 278 -5.65 -4.76 -11.03
C LEU A 278 -6.07 -5.21 -9.64
N PRO A 279 -5.91 -6.50 -9.28
CA PRO A 279 -5.94 -6.89 -7.89
C PRO A 279 -4.96 -6.06 -7.07
N SER A 280 -5.42 -5.64 -5.91
CA SER A 280 -4.66 -4.75 -5.04
C SER A 280 -4.84 -5.19 -3.60
N SER A 281 -3.77 -5.75 -3.04
CA SER A 281 -3.79 -6.26 -1.68
C SER A 281 -2.93 -5.50 -0.69
N SER A 282 -3.32 -5.54 0.58
CA SER A 282 -2.72 -4.76 1.65
C SER A 282 -2.23 -5.65 2.76
N VAL A 283 -0.91 -5.73 2.88
CA VAL A 283 -0.24 -6.52 3.91
C VAL A 283 0.85 -5.65 4.50
N TYR A 284 0.71 -5.30 5.79
CA TYR A 284 1.61 -4.40 6.48
C TYR A 284 2.25 -5.07 7.68
N TYR A 285 3.50 -4.75 7.97
CA TYR A 285 4.24 -5.38 9.06
C TYR A 285 3.51 -5.28 10.40
N ARG A 286 3.23 -6.44 11.01
CA ARG A 286 2.53 -6.59 12.30
C ARG A 286 1.19 -5.86 12.41
N HIS A 287 0.53 -5.63 11.28
CA HIS A 287 -0.85 -5.18 11.24
C HIS A 287 -1.76 -6.40 11.10
N PHE A 288 -2.32 -6.88 12.21
CA PHE A 288 -3.10 -8.12 12.28
C PHE A 288 -2.34 -9.38 11.82
N ASN A 289 -1.00 -9.34 11.91
CA ASN A 289 -0.11 -10.44 11.54
C ASN A 289 1.13 -10.58 12.43
N ASP A 290 1.84 -11.69 12.26
CA ASP A 290 3.01 -12.06 13.07
C ASP A 290 4.30 -11.36 12.58
N GLY A 291 4.24 -10.68 11.44
CA GLY A 291 5.40 -10.09 10.75
C GLY A 291 6.01 -11.05 9.73
N TRP A 292 7.33 -11.22 9.78
CA TRP A 292 8.08 -11.98 8.76
C TRP A 292 7.94 -13.50 8.86
N THR A 293 7.74 -14.02 10.08
CA THR A 293 7.61 -15.45 10.36
C THR A 293 6.46 -15.69 11.33
N GLY A 294 5.92 -16.91 11.37
CA GLY A 294 4.84 -17.28 12.28
C GLY A 294 3.75 -18.11 11.61
N GLY A 295 2.68 -18.37 12.38
CA GLY A 295 1.49 -19.06 11.87
C GLY A 295 0.69 -18.18 10.90
N ASN A 296 0.85 -16.86 11.06
CA ASN A 296 0.20 -15.79 10.32
C ASN A 296 1.20 -14.71 9.89
N ASP A 297 2.25 -15.14 9.18
CA ASP A 297 3.21 -14.22 8.58
C ASP A 297 2.67 -13.53 7.32
N MET A 298 3.32 -12.43 6.94
CA MET A 298 2.93 -11.59 5.81
C MET A 298 2.96 -12.31 4.47
N LEU A 299 3.93 -13.18 4.21
CA LEU A 299 4.01 -13.87 2.91
C LEU A 299 2.90 -14.90 2.76
N THR A 300 2.54 -15.59 3.84
CA THR A 300 1.37 -16.48 3.87
C THR A 300 0.08 -15.70 3.56
N GLN A 301 -0.10 -14.51 4.15
CA GLN A 301 -1.24 -13.62 3.82
C GLN A 301 -1.26 -13.20 2.34
N ALA A 302 -0.12 -12.76 1.82
CA ALA A 302 0.02 -12.35 0.42
C ALA A 302 -0.33 -13.49 -0.53
N LEU A 303 0.23 -14.69 -0.31
CA LEU A 303 0.02 -15.85 -1.17
C LEU A 303 -1.40 -16.41 -1.09
N ASN A 304 -2.10 -16.27 0.04
CA ASN A 304 -3.52 -16.62 0.12
C ASN A 304 -4.38 -15.77 -0.84
N SER A 305 -4.02 -14.49 -0.99
CA SER A 305 -4.69 -13.56 -1.91
C SER A 305 -4.31 -13.86 -3.36
N VAL A 306 -3.02 -14.02 -3.65
CA VAL A 306 -2.52 -14.39 -4.99
C VAL A 306 -3.15 -15.68 -5.48
N ALA A 307 -3.30 -16.67 -4.60
CA ALA A 307 -3.93 -17.94 -4.96
C ALA A 307 -5.37 -17.75 -5.44
N GLN A 308 -6.16 -16.91 -4.77
CA GLN A 308 -7.53 -16.59 -5.20
C GLN A 308 -7.52 -15.82 -6.52
N GLN A 309 -6.63 -14.84 -6.68
CA GLN A 309 -6.52 -14.04 -7.91
C GLN A 309 -6.23 -14.92 -9.13
N LEU A 310 -5.33 -15.89 -8.98
CA LEU A 310 -4.98 -16.83 -10.04
C LEU A 310 -6.14 -17.75 -10.46
N GLN A 311 -7.09 -18.08 -9.57
CA GLN A 311 -8.32 -18.81 -9.96
C GLN A 311 -9.17 -18.02 -10.97
N PHE A 312 -9.08 -16.69 -10.91
CA PHE A 312 -9.81 -15.78 -11.79
C PHE A 312 -9.01 -15.34 -13.01
N GLY A 313 -7.80 -15.85 -13.19
CA GLY A 313 -6.89 -15.52 -14.30
C GLY A 313 -6.11 -14.23 -14.10
N ASP A 314 -6.20 -13.59 -12.92
CA ASP A 314 -5.56 -12.32 -12.63
C ASP A 314 -4.14 -12.56 -12.08
N ALA A 315 -3.16 -12.63 -12.98
CA ALA A 315 -1.80 -13.03 -12.65
C ALA A 315 -0.87 -11.89 -12.20
N LEU A 316 -1.32 -10.64 -12.31
CA LEU A 316 -0.55 -9.44 -12.00
C LEU A 316 -1.30 -8.56 -11.01
N SER A 317 -0.58 -7.92 -10.09
CA SER A 317 -1.19 -7.12 -9.02
C SER A 317 -0.47 -5.78 -8.77
N TYR A 318 -1.18 -4.86 -8.13
CA TYR A 318 -0.66 -3.58 -7.64
C TYR A 318 -0.98 -3.43 -6.15
N ASN A 319 -0.02 -3.75 -5.28
CA ASN A 319 -0.28 -3.98 -3.86
C ASN A 319 0.11 -2.80 -2.96
N TRP A 320 -0.55 -2.70 -1.81
CA TRP A 320 -0.32 -1.75 -0.73
C TRP A 320 0.58 -2.40 0.31
N MET A 321 1.70 -1.75 0.61
CA MET A 321 2.73 -2.36 1.45
C MET A 321 3.36 -1.33 2.38
N ASN A 322 3.78 -1.82 3.53
CA ASN A 322 4.41 -1.01 4.56
C ASN A 322 5.21 -1.92 5.50
N ALA A 323 6.43 -1.51 5.83
CA ALA A 323 7.35 -2.24 6.71
C ALA A 323 7.20 -1.85 8.19
N GLY A 324 6.08 -1.23 8.55
CA GLY A 324 5.78 -0.69 9.88
C GLY A 324 5.51 0.81 9.86
N TRP A 325 4.78 1.25 10.88
CA TRP A 325 4.57 2.64 11.25
C TRP A 325 4.37 2.74 12.76
N THR A 326 4.66 3.91 13.32
CA THR A 326 4.47 4.17 14.75
C THR A 326 3.00 3.97 15.14
N ARG A 327 2.76 3.07 16.09
CA ARG A 327 1.45 2.67 16.61
C ARG A 327 1.45 2.51 18.13
N SER A 328 2.60 2.25 18.72
CA SER A 328 2.74 2.00 20.15
C SER A 328 3.79 2.91 20.77
N ASP A 329 3.82 2.92 22.10
CA ASP A 329 4.84 3.64 22.87
C ASP A 329 6.24 3.00 22.75
N ASP A 330 6.35 1.82 22.10
CA ASP A 330 7.60 1.13 21.83
C ASP A 330 7.82 0.98 20.31
N PRO A 331 8.43 2.00 19.66
CA PRO A 331 8.66 2.01 18.22
C PRO A 331 9.50 0.84 17.71
N THR A 332 10.29 0.19 18.58
CA THR A 332 11.15 -0.93 18.18
C THR A 332 10.36 -2.17 17.76
N LYS A 333 9.08 -2.27 18.19
CA LYS A 333 8.18 -3.36 17.84
C LYS A 333 7.30 -3.05 16.63
N ASP A 334 7.18 -1.77 16.30
CA ASP A 334 6.31 -1.25 15.25
C ASP A 334 6.95 -1.35 13.87
N PHE A 335 8.28 -1.30 13.82
CA PHE A 335 9.08 -1.32 12.60
C PHE A 335 9.67 -2.70 12.33
N GLY A 336 9.54 -3.13 11.08
CA GLY A 336 10.17 -4.33 10.58
C GLY A 336 11.58 -4.05 10.08
N ASP A 337 12.41 -5.08 10.19
CA ASP A 337 13.73 -5.13 9.57
C ASP A 337 13.63 -4.92 8.04
N LEU A 338 14.44 -4.01 7.52
CA LEU A 338 14.34 -3.54 6.14
C LEU A 338 14.96 -4.51 5.13
N ASP A 339 15.92 -5.33 5.54
CA ASP A 339 16.44 -6.41 4.69
C ASP A 339 15.37 -7.46 4.52
N ARG A 340 14.75 -7.91 5.62
CA ARG A 340 13.61 -8.83 5.54
C ARG A 340 12.46 -8.27 4.73
N TYR A 341 12.20 -6.96 4.81
CA TYR A 341 11.22 -6.31 3.95
C TYR A 341 11.62 -6.40 2.47
N LEU A 342 12.87 -6.13 2.11
CA LEU A 342 13.37 -6.30 0.73
C LEU A 342 13.18 -7.74 0.23
N GLY A 343 13.49 -8.74 1.07
CA GLY A 343 13.29 -10.15 0.74
C GLY A 343 11.82 -10.50 0.53
N TYR A 344 10.93 -10.04 1.42
CA TYR A 344 9.48 -10.16 1.27
C TYR A 344 8.99 -9.54 -0.04
N LEU A 345 9.45 -8.32 -0.38
CA LEU A 345 9.10 -7.64 -1.61
C LEU A 345 9.53 -8.44 -2.85
N LYS A 346 10.74 -9.00 -2.85
CA LYS A 346 11.22 -9.85 -3.95
C LYS A 346 10.32 -11.08 -4.14
N CYS A 347 9.91 -11.73 -3.04
CA CYS A 347 8.91 -12.81 -3.11
C CYS A 347 7.59 -12.29 -3.71
N TYR A 348 7.13 -11.11 -3.30
CA TYR A 348 5.86 -10.57 -3.77
C TYR A 348 5.87 -10.19 -5.26
N TYR A 349 6.98 -9.64 -5.76
CA TYR A 349 7.21 -9.46 -7.19
C TYR A 349 7.18 -10.79 -7.93
N THR A 350 7.90 -11.81 -7.45
CA THR A 350 7.86 -13.16 -8.06
C THR A 350 6.45 -13.75 -8.08
N ALA A 351 5.62 -13.43 -7.08
CA ALA A 351 4.21 -13.82 -7.02
C ALA A 351 3.31 -13.09 -8.04
N GLY A 352 3.76 -11.99 -8.66
CA GLY A 352 3.03 -11.28 -9.72
C GLY A 352 2.88 -9.78 -9.53
N MET A 353 3.43 -9.19 -8.47
CA MET A 353 3.37 -7.74 -8.29
C MET A 353 4.16 -7.01 -9.39
N ILE A 354 3.59 -5.96 -10.01
CA ILE A 354 4.23 -5.17 -11.10
C ILE A 354 4.32 -3.67 -10.79
N GLY A 355 3.93 -3.30 -9.57
CA GLY A 355 3.91 -1.96 -9.02
C GLY A 355 3.31 -2.02 -7.62
N GLY A 356 3.32 -0.92 -6.89
CA GLY A 356 2.75 -0.92 -5.55
C GLY A 356 2.70 0.46 -4.92
N CYS A 357 1.83 0.57 -3.92
CA CYS A 357 1.66 1.75 -3.10
C CYS A 357 2.45 1.60 -1.79
N ALA A 358 3.40 2.51 -1.56
CA ALA A 358 4.03 2.68 -0.26
C ALA A 358 3.06 3.39 0.71
N GLY A 359 2.72 2.73 1.80
CA GLY A 359 1.95 3.33 2.90
C GLY A 359 2.84 3.86 4.02
N TYR A 360 2.43 4.94 4.68
CA TYR A 360 2.89 5.29 6.03
C TYR A 360 1.78 6.04 6.78
N PHE A 361 1.30 5.46 7.88
CA PHE A 361 0.02 5.85 8.50
C PHE A 361 0.19 6.57 9.85
N ALA A 362 1.38 7.08 10.13
CA ALA A 362 1.63 8.01 11.23
C ALA A 362 2.15 9.34 10.69
N TYR A 363 1.76 10.47 11.28
CA TYR A 363 2.40 11.75 10.94
C TYR A 363 3.75 11.84 11.66
N PRO A 364 4.88 11.99 10.95
CA PRO A 364 6.18 12.02 11.60
C PRO A 364 6.31 13.28 12.46
N LYS A 365 7.01 13.16 13.59
CA LYS A 365 7.37 14.31 14.44
C LYS A 365 8.20 15.29 13.61
N GLY A 366 7.82 16.57 13.59
CA GLY A 366 8.44 17.58 12.73
C GLY A 366 7.92 17.64 11.29
N GLY A 367 7.02 16.71 10.91
CA GLY A 367 6.46 16.62 9.57
C GLY A 367 7.44 16.13 8.52
N PHE A 368 6.96 15.95 7.29
CA PHE A 368 7.76 15.42 6.17
C PHE A 368 8.77 16.44 5.59
N ALA A 369 8.57 17.73 5.88
CA ALA A 369 9.46 18.82 5.46
C ALA A 369 10.52 19.18 6.51
N GLY A 370 10.39 18.65 7.73
CA GLY A 370 11.23 19.03 8.85
C GLY A 370 12.59 18.32 8.87
N ASP A 371 13.36 18.64 9.91
CA ASP A 371 14.55 17.91 10.32
C ASP A 371 14.20 16.43 10.61
N GLN A 372 14.86 15.51 9.93
CA GLN A 372 14.68 14.06 10.09
C GLN A 372 15.85 13.39 10.85
N GLY A 373 16.82 14.16 11.34
CA GLY A 373 18.03 13.66 11.97
C GLY A 373 19.11 13.20 10.99
N ASP A 374 20.23 12.72 11.53
CA ASP A 374 21.41 12.32 10.77
C ASP A 374 21.24 11.00 10.01
N GLU A 375 20.34 10.14 10.52
CA GLU A 375 19.95 8.87 9.91
C GLU A 375 18.60 9.01 9.20
N PRO A 376 18.41 8.35 8.05
CA PRO A 376 17.14 8.43 7.34
C PRO A 376 16.01 7.82 8.18
N PRO A 377 14.82 8.42 8.25
CA PRO A 377 13.73 7.87 9.03
C PRO A 377 13.17 6.60 8.37
N HIS A 378 12.66 5.66 9.18
CA HIS A 378 12.20 4.36 8.68
C HIS A 378 11.13 4.47 7.57
N TRP A 379 10.24 5.46 7.68
CA TRP A 379 9.22 5.74 6.65
C TRP A 379 9.84 6.06 5.28
N LEU A 380 11.00 6.71 5.24
CA LEU A 380 11.71 7.02 3.99
C LEU A 380 12.50 5.80 3.50
N GLN A 381 13.14 5.09 4.43
CA GLN A 381 13.94 3.90 4.11
C GLN A 381 13.08 2.79 3.49
N GLN A 382 11.85 2.55 3.98
CA GLN A 382 10.97 1.55 3.37
C GLN A 382 10.54 1.92 1.95
N MET A 383 10.44 3.22 1.61
CA MET A 383 10.19 3.68 0.24
C MET A 383 11.39 3.43 -0.68
N ILE A 384 12.60 3.67 -0.17
CA ILE A 384 13.87 3.37 -0.85
C ILE A 384 13.97 1.85 -1.13
N VAL A 385 13.66 1.01 -0.14
CA VAL A 385 13.68 -0.45 -0.28
C VAL A 385 12.68 -0.93 -1.32
N LEU A 386 11.46 -0.37 -1.34
CA LEU A 386 10.47 -0.69 -2.37
C LEU A 386 10.96 -0.34 -3.79
N SER A 387 11.59 0.83 -3.94
CA SER A 387 12.20 1.25 -5.20
C SER A 387 13.29 0.30 -5.68
N ARG A 388 14.15 -0.17 -4.77
CA ARG A 388 15.23 -1.13 -5.10
C ARG A 388 14.69 -2.47 -5.57
N ALA A 389 13.66 -3.01 -4.90
CA ALA A 389 12.97 -4.21 -5.36
C ALA A 389 12.34 -3.99 -6.74
N HIS A 390 11.63 -2.86 -6.92
CA HIS A 390 11.00 -2.52 -8.20
C HIS A 390 12.00 -2.43 -9.35
N ALA A 391 13.14 -1.78 -9.13
CA ALA A 391 14.19 -1.67 -10.12
C ALA A 391 14.80 -3.02 -10.50
N LEU A 392 15.07 -3.91 -9.52
CA LEU A 392 15.51 -5.28 -9.83
C LEU A 392 14.51 -5.98 -10.76
N PHE A 393 13.22 -5.90 -10.46
CA PHE A 393 12.20 -6.57 -11.26
C PHE A 393 11.91 -5.89 -12.59
N SER A 394 12.34 -4.64 -12.79
CA SER A 394 12.33 -4.02 -14.13
C SER A 394 13.26 -4.76 -15.11
N HIS A 395 14.34 -5.37 -14.61
CA HIS A 395 15.22 -6.25 -15.40
C HIS A 395 14.64 -7.64 -15.64
N LEU A 396 13.64 -8.04 -14.85
CA LEU A 396 13.03 -9.37 -14.83
C LEU A 396 11.58 -9.36 -15.29
N GLU A 397 11.09 -8.24 -15.83
CA GLU A 397 9.68 -8.01 -16.17
C GLU A 397 9.11 -9.07 -17.13
N GLU A 398 9.93 -9.60 -18.03
CA GLU A 398 9.55 -10.71 -18.92
C GLU A 398 9.09 -11.93 -18.13
N PHE A 399 9.75 -12.25 -17.02
CA PHE A 399 9.28 -13.32 -16.16
C PHE A 399 7.96 -12.99 -15.54
N LEU A 400 7.64 -11.73 -15.18
CA LEU A 400 6.37 -11.33 -14.57
C LEU A 400 5.21 -11.37 -15.57
N ARG A 401 5.40 -10.85 -16.78
CA ARG A 401 4.33 -10.79 -17.78
C ARG A 401 4.15 -12.10 -18.54
N ASN A 402 5.26 -12.79 -18.84
CA ASN A 402 5.30 -13.95 -19.74
C ASN A 402 5.66 -15.26 -19.03
N GLY A 403 5.60 -15.30 -17.70
CA GLY A 403 5.72 -16.53 -16.92
C GLY A 403 4.44 -17.00 -16.24
N ASN A 404 4.54 -18.11 -15.53
CA ASN A 404 3.54 -18.61 -14.60
C ASN A 404 4.18 -18.82 -13.23
N LEU A 405 3.51 -18.35 -12.16
CA LEU A 405 3.88 -18.70 -10.80
C LEU A 405 3.60 -20.20 -10.60
N LEU A 406 4.60 -20.95 -10.15
CA LEU A 406 4.46 -22.39 -9.95
C LEU A 406 3.80 -22.67 -8.59
N SER A 407 2.88 -23.63 -8.58
CA SER A 407 2.05 -23.98 -7.43
C SER A 407 2.82 -24.49 -6.21
N GLY A 408 4.01 -25.06 -6.44
CA GLY A 408 4.64 -25.95 -5.46
C GLY A 408 3.85 -27.25 -5.27
N PRO A 409 4.37 -28.17 -4.43
CA PRO A 409 3.71 -29.44 -4.14
C PRO A 409 2.60 -29.32 -3.06
N ASP A 410 2.65 -28.27 -2.23
CA ASP A 410 1.80 -28.15 -1.05
C ASP A 410 0.56 -27.28 -1.28
N GLN A 411 -0.49 -27.57 -0.53
CA GLN A 411 -1.68 -26.72 -0.43
C GLN A 411 -1.42 -25.56 0.53
N HIS A 412 -2.12 -24.44 0.31
CA HIS A 412 -2.03 -23.28 1.16
C HIS A 412 -2.41 -23.60 2.61
N ARG A 413 -1.80 -22.89 3.57
CA ARG A 413 -1.96 -23.18 5.01
C ARG A 413 -3.40 -23.05 5.48
N TRP A 414 -4.15 -22.09 4.95
CA TRP A 414 -5.53 -21.76 5.36
C TRP A 414 -6.55 -22.25 4.32
N SER A 415 -6.49 -21.72 3.10
CA SER A 415 -7.29 -22.17 1.96
C SER A 415 -6.79 -23.48 1.35
N LYS A 416 -7.10 -24.62 1.99
CA LYS A 416 -6.62 -25.95 1.60
C LYS A 416 -7.04 -26.41 0.21
N ASP A 417 -8.05 -25.79 -0.37
CA ASP A 417 -8.50 -26.00 -1.74
C ASP A 417 -7.54 -25.40 -2.79
N LEU A 418 -6.59 -24.56 -2.36
CA LEU A 418 -5.65 -23.87 -3.24
C LEU A 418 -4.19 -24.20 -2.99
N PRO A 419 -3.31 -24.03 -4.00
CA PRO A 419 -1.87 -24.19 -3.82
C PRO A 419 -1.25 -23.14 -2.90
N ALA A 420 -0.15 -23.51 -2.24
CA ALA A 420 0.64 -22.58 -1.44
C ALA A 420 1.44 -21.59 -2.31
N TYR A 421 1.78 -21.96 -3.54
CA TYR A 421 2.70 -21.23 -4.42
C TYR A 421 4.11 -21.08 -3.83
N GLU A 422 4.53 -22.09 -3.08
CA GLU A 422 5.84 -22.16 -2.44
C GLU A 422 6.44 -23.56 -2.57
N PHE A 423 7.76 -23.59 -2.61
CA PHE A 423 8.52 -24.84 -2.62
C PHE A 423 9.08 -25.13 -1.23
N PRO A 424 8.78 -26.30 -0.64
CA PRO A 424 9.22 -26.64 0.70
C PRO A 424 10.73 -26.79 0.75
N THR A 425 11.34 -26.12 1.72
CA THR A 425 12.79 -26.12 1.99
C THR A 425 13.17 -27.04 3.15
N GLY A 426 12.20 -27.46 3.96
CA GLY A 426 12.41 -28.09 5.27
C GLY A 426 12.68 -27.10 6.42
N ASP A 427 12.87 -25.81 6.13
CA ASP A 427 13.01 -24.73 7.12
C ASP A 427 11.81 -23.76 6.98
N PRO A 428 10.89 -23.70 7.95
CA PRO A 428 9.74 -22.79 7.89
C PRO A 428 10.12 -21.29 7.87
N ALA A 429 11.37 -20.95 8.21
CA ALA A 429 11.90 -19.60 8.18
C ALA A 429 12.67 -19.28 6.88
N ALA A 430 12.71 -20.19 5.91
CA ALA A 430 13.27 -19.98 4.59
C ALA A 430 12.24 -20.33 3.49
N ARG A 431 11.85 -19.32 2.72
CA ARG A 431 10.71 -19.37 1.78
C ARG A 431 11.23 -19.32 0.35
N VAL A 432 10.69 -20.15 -0.54
CA VAL A 432 11.12 -20.20 -1.95
C VAL A 432 9.93 -20.17 -2.88
N LEU A 433 9.92 -19.18 -3.79
CA LEU A 433 8.92 -19.02 -4.84
C LEU A 433 9.60 -19.21 -6.20
N VAL A 434 8.85 -19.77 -7.15
CA VAL A 434 9.38 -20.03 -8.50
C VAL A 434 8.38 -19.60 -9.56
N ARG A 435 8.87 -18.88 -10.57
CA ARG A 435 8.12 -18.53 -11.78
C ARG A 435 8.79 -19.19 -12.99
N LYS A 436 8.03 -19.85 -13.86
CA LYS A 436 8.54 -20.44 -15.11
C LYS A 436 8.15 -19.58 -16.29
N HIS A 437 9.09 -19.25 -17.17
CA HIS A 437 8.75 -18.55 -18.42
C HIS A 437 7.89 -19.46 -19.32
N ARG A 438 6.88 -18.91 -20.00
CA ARG A 438 5.95 -19.71 -20.83
C ARG A 438 6.61 -20.25 -22.09
N GLU A 439 7.47 -19.45 -22.70
CA GLU A 439 8.08 -19.75 -24.01
C GLU A 439 9.54 -20.22 -23.94
N ARG A 440 10.18 -20.07 -22.77
CA ARG A 440 11.61 -20.38 -22.59
C ARG A 440 11.72 -21.39 -21.46
N HIS A 441 12.66 -22.33 -21.59
CA HIS A 441 13.03 -23.24 -20.50
C HIS A 441 13.93 -22.52 -19.49
N GLU A 442 13.35 -21.46 -18.91
CA GLU A 442 13.98 -20.61 -17.91
C GLU A 442 13.03 -20.40 -16.73
N TRP A 443 13.60 -20.32 -15.54
CA TRP A 443 12.88 -20.06 -14.30
C TRP A 443 13.47 -18.86 -13.59
N LEU A 444 12.61 -18.16 -12.86
CA LEU A 444 12.96 -17.22 -11.84
C LEU A 444 12.76 -17.89 -10.48
N VAL A 445 13.80 -18.00 -9.67
CA VAL A 445 13.74 -18.59 -8.33
C VAL A 445 14.07 -17.51 -7.31
N THR A 446 13.16 -17.25 -6.38
CA THR A 446 13.37 -16.31 -5.28
C THR A 446 13.43 -17.05 -3.96
N ALA A 447 14.53 -16.88 -3.23
CA ALA A 447 14.76 -17.51 -1.93
C ALA A 447 14.93 -16.44 -0.84
N TRP A 448 14.12 -16.52 0.21
CA TRP A 448 14.07 -15.52 1.27
C TRP A 448 14.24 -16.15 2.66
N ALA A 449 15.21 -15.66 3.41
CA ALA A 449 15.46 -16.04 4.79
C ALA A 449 14.62 -15.17 5.73
N ALA A 450 13.32 -15.44 5.79
CA ALA A 450 12.35 -14.72 6.62
C ALA A 450 12.74 -14.66 8.11
N GLY A 451 13.43 -15.70 8.60
CA GLY A 451 13.98 -15.74 9.96
C GLY A 451 15.16 -14.79 10.22
N GLY A 452 15.79 -14.26 9.17
CA GLY A 452 16.84 -13.23 9.23
C GLY A 452 18.26 -13.68 8.94
N GLU A 453 18.64 -14.92 9.24
CA GLU A 453 20.01 -15.40 9.01
C GLU A 453 20.23 -15.85 7.55
N ASP A 454 21.37 -15.63 6.93
CA ASP A 454 21.59 -16.19 5.59
C ASP A 454 21.81 -17.72 5.68
N ARG A 455 21.24 -18.48 4.74
CA ARG A 455 21.46 -19.94 4.68
C ARG A 455 21.22 -20.54 3.30
N ASP A 456 21.84 -21.67 3.02
CA ASP A 456 21.52 -22.46 1.83
C ASP A 456 20.31 -23.34 2.09
N VAL A 457 19.39 -23.38 1.12
CA VAL A 457 18.21 -24.24 1.14
C VAL A 457 18.08 -25.00 -0.15
N LYS A 458 17.48 -26.19 -0.05
CA LYS A 458 17.33 -27.11 -1.17
C LYS A 458 15.87 -27.26 -1.53
N VAL A 459 15.55 -27.15 -2.82
CA VAL A 459 14.19 -27.34 -3.33
C VAL A 459 14.22 -28.18 -4.61
N THR A 460 13.13 -28.89 -4.88
CA THR A 460 12.95 -29.62 -6.15
C THR A 460 11.90 -28.90 -6.99
N VAL A 461 12.31 -28.45 -8.17
CA VAL A 461 11.46 -27.66 -9.09
C VAL A 461 11.10 -28.52 -10.31
N PRO A 462 9.82 -28.64 -10.69
CA PRO A 462 9.41 -29.34 -11.90
C PRO A 462 10.21 -28.91 -13.13
N GLU A 463 10.72 -29.89 -13.87
CA GLU A 463 11.53 -29.76 -15.10
C GLU A 463 12.91 -29.10 -14.92
N LEU A 464 13.15 -28.30 -13.87
CA LEU A 464 14.45 -27.74 -13.54
C LEU A 464 15.32 -28.73 -12.75
N GLY A 465 14.71 -29.54 -11.88
CA GLY A 465 15.39 -30.50 -11.01
C GLY A 465 15.63 -29.98 -9.59
N GLU A 466 16.51 -30.66 -8.86
CA GLU A 466 16.94 -30.24 -7.52
C GLU A 466 17.94 -29.08 -7.63
N VAL A 467 17.70 -28.02 -6.84
CA VAL A 467 18.56 -26.85 -6.78
C VAL A 467 18.86 -26.47 -5.34
N VAL A 468 20.08 -26.00 -5.11
CA VAL A 468 20.49 -25.37 -3.84
C VAL A 468 20.63 -23.87 -4.09
N VAL A 469 19.92 -23.08 -3.30
CA VAL A 469 19.88 -21.62 -3.40
C VAL A 469 20.18 -20.99 -2.05
N LYS A 470 20.90 -19.87 -2.05
CA LYS A 470 21.15 -19.11 -0.83
C LYS A 470 19.94 -18.24 -0.51
N ALA A 471 19.19 -18.56 0.54
CA ALA A 471 18.19 -17.68 1.10
C ALA A 471 18.87 -16.59 1.94
N ARG A 472 18.70 -15.31 1.55
CA ARG A 472 19.22 -14.15 2.30
C ARG A 472 18.12 -13.40 3.03
N ALA A 473 18.45 -12.66 4.09
CA ALA A 473 17.49 -11.75 4.75
C ALA A 473 16.85 -10.80 3.73
N SER A 474 17.69 -10.18 2.90
CA SER A 474 17.34 -9.31 1.77
C SER A 474 16.74 -10.05 0.57
N GLY A 475 16.61 -11.37 0.63
CA GLY A 475 16.19 -12.23 -0.46
C GLY A 475 17.24 -12.38 -1.56
N SER A 476 17.20 -13.50 -2.27
CA SER A 476 18.02 -13.79 -3.44
C SER A 476 17.15 -14.13 -4.63
N VAL A 477 17.52 -13.63 -5.80
CA VAL A 477 16.80 -13.86 -7.04
C VAL A 477 17.74 -14.50 -8.06
N TYR A 478 17.41 -15.70 -8.48
CA TYR A 478 18.16 -16.46 -9.46
C TYR A 478 17.40 -16.55 -10.77
N ARG A 479 18.11 -16.43 -11.89
CA ARG A 479 17.67 -17.02 -13.16
C ARG A 479 18.22 -18.44 -13.23
N ALA A 480 17.37 -19.38 -13.59
CA ALA A 480 17.73 -20.78 -13.73
C ALA A 480 17.44 -21.29 -15.14
N ARG A 481 18.25 -22.21 -15.62
CA ARG A 481 18.03 -22.98 -16.85
C ARG A 481 18.58 -24.39 -16.68
N VAL A 482 18.29 -25.28 -17.62
CA VAL A 482 18.87 -26.63 -17.66
C VAL A 482 19.93 -26.68 -18.77
N GLU A 483 21.14 -27.11 -18.43
CA GLU A 483 22.23 -27.36 -19.36
C GLU A 483 22.75 -28.78 -19.15
N ASN A 484 22.77 -29.59 -20.22
CA ASN A 484 23.21 -30.99 -20.14
C ASN A 484 22.55 -31.78 -19.00
N ALA A 485 21.22 -31.65 -18.87
CA ALA A 485 20.40 -32.23 -17.79
C ALA A 485 20.74 -31.77 -16.36
N THR A 486 21.54 -30.71 -16.21
CA THR A 486 21.92 -30.13 -14.92
C THR A 486 21.34 -28.72 -14.77
N PRO A 487 20.70 -28.39 -13.65
CA PRO A 487 20.28 -27.01 -13.40
C PRO A 487 21.49 -26.08 -13.24
N VAL A 488 21.44 -24.95 -13.93
CA VAL A 488 22.42 -23.85 -13.83
C VAL A 488 21.70 -22.61 -13.31
N LEU A 489 22.25 -22.03 -12.25
CA LEU A 489 21.71 -20.89 -11.54
C LEU A 489 22.63 -19.68 -11.70
N THR A 490 22.06 -18.52 -11.98
CA THR A 490 22.76 -17.23 -11.98
C THR A 490 22.06 -16.32 -10.98
N LEU A 491 22.77 -15.94 -9.92
CA LEU A 491 22.30 -14.93 -8.98
C LEU A 491 22.25 -13.58 -9.71
N VAL A 492 21.09 -12.94 -9.72
CA VAL A 492 20.86 -11.67 -10.44
C VAL A 492 21.22 -10.48 -9.55
N ASP A 493 20.90 -10.58 -8.27
CA ASP A 493 21.11 -9.55 -7.26
C ASP A 493 22.33 -9.87 -6.39
N GLU A 494 23.53 -9.79 -6.97
CA GLU A 494 24.80 -10.12 -6.29
C GLU A 494 24.95 -9.34 -4.96
N ASP A 495 24.67 -8.03 -4.99
CA ASP A 495 24.50 -7.21 -3.79
C ASP A 495 23.03 -7.30 -3.31
N GLY A 496 22.81 -7.94 -2.17
CA GLY A 496 21.45 -8.20 -1.68
C GLY A 496 20.67 -6.94 -1.33
N GLU A 497 21.34 -5.92 -0.79
CA GLU A 497 20.75 -4.65 -0.33
C GLU A 497 20.66 -3.61 -1.46
N LEU A 498 21.53 -3.71 -2.47
CA LEU A 498 21.54 -2.89 -3.68
C LEU A 498 21.43 -3.79 -4.92
N PRO A 499 20.25 -4.40 -5.15
CA PRO A 499 20.09 -5.52 -6.08
C PRO A 499 20.36 -5.22 -7.55
N THR A 500 20.48 -3.94 -7.92
CA THR A 500 20.81 -3.51 -9.29
C THR A 500 22.25 -3.00 -9.42
N ARG A 501 23.08 -3.11 -8.36
CA ARG A 501 24.49 -2.76 -8.42
C ARG A 501 25.21 -3.83 -9.25
N GLY A 502 25.40 -3.55 -10.54
CA GLY A 502 26.04 -4.45 -11.50
C GLY A 502 25.16 -4.88 -12.68
N LEU A 503 23.89 -4.45 -12.73
CA LEU A 503 22.95 -4.72 -13.83
C LEU A 503 22.86 -3.59 -14.86
#